data_AF-A0A6I6G056-F1
#
_entry.id   AF-A0A6I6G056-F1
#
_cell.length_a   1.000
_cell.length_b   1.000
_cell.length_c   1.000
_cell.angle_alpha   90.00
_cell.angle_beta   90.00
_cell.angle_gamma   90.00
#
_symmetry.space_group_name_H-M   'P 1'
#
loop_
_entity.id
_entity.type
_entity.pdbx_description
1 polymer ?
#
loop_
_entity_poly.entity_id
_entity_poly.type
_entity_poly.pdbx_seq_one_letter_code
_entity_poly.pdbx_strand_id
1 'polypeptide(L)'
;MTSGQITYNHGPIEALVGQVGSASTALRTTLDDLKTYLAPLVAEWEGDAAVAYHAHQNDWDQAAAALQAMLAEISRAASQGNQGMADADRRAAQGWG
;
A
#
# COMPACT_ATOMS: atom_id res chain seq x y z
N MET A 1 19.11 27.23 4.21
CA MET A 1 19.28 26.41 2.99
C MET A 1 19.03 24.96 3.36
N THR A 2 17.79 24.48 3.19
CA THR A 2 17.41 23.08 3.50
C THR A 2 16.45 22.50 2.45
N SER A 3 16.14 23.26 1.40
CA SER A 3 15.13 22.87 0.40
C SER A 3 15.56 21.73 -0.53
N GLY A 4 16.86 21.48 -0.72
CA GLY A 4 17.34 20.49 -1.69
C GLY A 4 17.23 19.02 -1.27
N GLN A 5 17.10 18.73 0.03
CA GLN A 5 17.10 17.36 0.54
C GLN A 5 15.71 16.70 0.47
N ILE A 6 14.65 17.51 0.53
CA ILE A 6 13.28 17.03 0.35
C ILE A 6 13.06 16.72 -1.14
N THR A 7 13.41 17.63 -2.06
CA THR A 7 13.20 17.46 -3.51
C THR A 7 13.82 16.18 -4.10
N TYR A 8 15.01 15.76 -3.65
CA TYR A 8 15.68 14.56 -4.18
C TYR A 8 14.99 13.24 -3.80
N ASN A 9 14.25 13.20 -2.68
CA ASN A 9 13.66 11.97 -2.16
C ASN A 9 12.27 11.63 -2.74
N HIS A 10 11.56 12.56 -3.40
CA HIS A 10 10.16 12.35 -3.81
C HIS A 10 9.99 11.36 -4.99
N GLY A 11 10.79 11.48 -6.05
CA GLY A 11 10.72 10.55 -7.19
C GLY A 11 10.94 9.08 -6.81
N PRO A 12 11.98 8.75 -6.01
CA PRO A 12 12.16 7.41 -5.46
C PRO A 12 11.00 6.93 -4.58
N ILE A 13 10.39 7.83 -3.77
CA ILE A 13 9.24 7.49 -2.93
C ILE A 13 8.00 7.14 -3.78
N GLU A 14 7.68 7.92 -4.82
CA GLU A 14 6.56 7.62 -5.71
C GLU A 14 6.74 6.30 -6.45
N ALA A 15 7.96 6.06 -6.95
CA ALA A 15 8.29 4.80 -7.60
C ALA A 15 8.13 3.60 -6.64
N LEU A 16 8.60 3.73 -5.40
CA LEU A 16 8.43 2.71 -4.36
C LEU A 16 6.94 2.48 -4.05
N VAL A 17 6.15 3.55 -3.88
CA VAL A 17 4.71 3.46 -3.64
C VAL A 17 4.01 2.70 -4.78
N GLY A 18 4.33 2.99 -6.04
CA GLY A 18 3.78 2.26 -7.19
C GLY A 18 4.17 0.78 -7.20
N GLN A 19 5.43 0.47 -6.89
CA GLN A 19 5.92 -0.91 -6.81
C GLN A 19 5.23 -1.70 -5.69
N VAL A 20 5.15 -1.14 -4.49
CA VAL A 20 4.50 -1.82 -3.34
C VAL A 20 2.99 -1.90 -3.54
N GLY A 21 2.35 -0.91 -4.18
CA GLY A 21 0.94 -0.99 -4.59
C GLY A 21 0.67 -2.14 -5.57
N SER A 22 1.56 -2.33 -6.54
CA SER A 22 1.48 -3.44 -7.48
C SER A 22 1.66 -4.80 -6.78
N ALA A 23 2.65 -4.89 -5.88
CA ALA A 23 2.89 -6.09 -5.08
C ALA A 23 1.71 -6.42 -4.14
N SER A 24 1.11 -5.40 -3.50
CA SER A 24 -0.08 -5.56 -2.65
C SER A 24 -1.29 -6.04 -3.45
N THR A 25 -1.46 -5.57 -4.68
CA THR A 25 -2.54 -6.04 -5.57
C THR A 25 -2.33 -7.50 -5.95
N ALA A 26 -1.10 -7.86 -6.35
CA ALA A 26 -0.75 -9.24 -6.68
C ALA A 26 -0.95 -10.19 -5.49
N LEU A 27 -0.54 -9.78 -4.30
CA LEU A 27 -0.76 -10.55 -3.06
C LEU A 27 -2.25 -10.84 -2.84
N ARG A 28 -3.11 -9.82 -2.97
CA ARG A 28 -4.55 -10.00 -2.78
C ARG A 28 -5.15 -10.95 -3.81
N THR A 29 -4.76 -10.84 -5.09
CA THR A 29 -5.16 -11.79 -6.12
C THR A 29 -4.76 -13.22 -5.76
N THR A 30 -3.51 -13.44 -5.31
CA THR A 30 -3.06 -14.77 -4.87
C THR A 30 -3.86 -15.30 -3.68
N LEU A 31 -4.20 -14.45 -2.70
CA LEU A 31 -5.03 -14.85 -1.56
C LEU A 31 -6.47 -15.19 -1.98
N ASP A 32 -7.05 -14.43 -2.90
CA ASP A 32 -8.40 -14.69 -3.40
C ASP A 32 -8.45 -15.97 -4.27
N ASP A 33 -7.42 -16.21 -5.08
CA ASP A 33 -7.25 -17.46 -5.82
C ASP A 33 -7.11 -18.65 -4.86
N LEU A 34 -6.30 -18.49 -3.79
CA LEU A 34 -6.13 -19.52 -2.77
C LEU A 34 -7.45 -19.83 -2.06
N LYS A 35 -8.24 -18.82 -1.67
CA LYS A 35 -9.57 -19.02 -1.07
C LYS A 35 -10.50 -19.78 -2.01
N THR A 36 -10.50 -19.42 -3.29
CA THR A 36 -11.33 -20.08 -4.30
C THR A 36 -10.95 -21.55 -4.47
N TYR A 37 -9.64 -21.83 -4.51
CA TYR A 37 -9.12 -23.18 -4.57
C TYR A 37 -9.45 -24.01 -3.33
N LEU A 38 -9.37 -23.40 -2.14
CA LEU A 38 -9.63 -24.08 -0.87
C LEU A 38 -11.11 -24.24 -0.55
N ALA A 39 -12.01 -23.43 -1.13
CA ALA A 39 -13.45 -23.47 -0.84
C ALA A 39 -14.08 -24.87 -0.81
N PRO A 40 -13.88 -25.77 -1.80
CA PRO A 40 -14.43 -27.13 -1.74
C PRO A 40 -13.78 -28.00 -0.66
N LEU A 41 -12.48 -27.83 -0.38
CA LEU A 41 -11.76 -28.59 0.65
C LEU A 41 -12.22 -28.18 2.06
N VAL A 42 -12.43 -26.88 2.26
CA VAL A 42 -12.93 -26.32 3.52
C VAL A 42 -14.36 -26.79 3.80
N ALA A 43 -15.17 -27.01 2.77
CA ALA A 43 -16.52 -27.55 2.93
C ALA A 43 -16.54 -29.00 3.48
N GLU A 44 -15.45 -29.74 3.31
CA GLU A 44 -15.27 -31.10 3.85
C GLU A 44 -14.55 -31.12 5.21
N TRP A 45 -13.96 -30.01 5.64
CA TRP A 45 -13.27 -29.92 6.92
C TRP A 45 -14.28 -29.73 8.05
N GLU A 46 -14.28 -30.66 9.02
CA GLU A 46 -15.06 -30.56 10.25
C GLU A 46 -14.16 -30.33 11.46
N GLY A 47 -14.71 -29.73 12.52
CA GLY A 47 -14.02 -29.56 13.81
C GLY A 47 -12.82 -28.61 13.75
N ASP A 48 -11.71 -29.03 14.37
CA ASP A 48 -10.54 -28.17 14.62
C ASP A 48 -9.83 -27.68 13.34
N ALA A 49 -9.90 -28.45 12.25
CA ALA A 49 -9.29 -28.07 10.98
C ALA A 49 -9.97 -26.86 10.33
N ALA A 50 -11.31 -26.81 10.39
CA ALA A 50 -12.07 -25.66 9.90
C ALA A 50 -11.78 -24.39 10.73
N VAL A 51 -11.68 -24.55 12.05
CA VAL A 51 -11.34 -23.43 12.96
C VAL A 51 -9.95 -22.87 12.65
N ALA A 52 -8.95 -23.74 12.52
CA ALA A 52 -7.58 -23.34 12.20
C ALA A 52 -7.49 -22.64 10.83
N TYR A 53 -8.19 -23.17 9.82
CA TYR A 53 -8.27 -22.53 8.51
C TYR A 53 -8.86 -21.12 8.60
N HIS A 54 -10.02 -20.95 9.24
CA HIS A 54 -10.66 -19.64 9.35
C HIS A 54 -9.80 -18.63 10.12
N ALA A 55 -9.04 -19.07 11.12
CA ALA A 55 -8.08 -18.22 11.82
C ALA A 55 -6.99 -17.72 10.87
N HIS A 56 -6.32 -18.62 10.14
CA HIS A 56 -5.31 -18.22 9.16
C HIS A 56 -5.88 -17.37 8.04
N GLN A 57 -7.10 -17.67 7.59
CA GLN A 57 -7.78 -16.87 6.59
C GLN A 57 -7.98 -15.42 7.06
N ASN A 58 -8.47 -15.26 8.28
CA ASN A 58 -8.68 -13.95 8.87
C ASN A 58 -7.35 -13.19 9.05
N ASP A 59 -6.28 -13.87 9.45
CA ASP A 59 -4.97 -13.27 9.65
C ASP A 59 -4.38 -12.69 8.35
N TRP A 60 -4.40 -13.45 7.25
CA TRP A 60 -3.88 -12.93 5.98
C TRP A 60 -4.78 -11.83 5.39
N ASP A 61 -6.09 -11.88 5.63
CA ASP A 61 -7.04 -10.87 5.15
C ASP A 61 -6.81 -9.54 5.86
N GLN A 62 -6.59 -9.58 7.18
CA GLN A 62 -6.22 -8.42 7.97
C GLN A 62 -4.86 -7.85 7.57
N ALA A 63 -3.86 -8.70 7.35
CA ALA A 63 -2.54 -8.27 6.93
C ALA A 63 -2.57 -7.55 5.56
N ALA A 64 -3.31 -8.10 4.59
CA ALA A 64 -3.49 -7.49 3.28
C ALA A 64 -4.22 -6.13 3.37
N ALA A 65 -5.28 -6.05 4.18
CA ALA A 65 -6.01 -4.81 4.40
C ALA A 65 -5.14 -3.73 5.09
N ALA A 66 -4.34 -4.13 6.08
CA ALA A 66 -3.42 -3.23 6.78
C ALA A 66 -2.35 -2.67 5.83
N LEU A 67 -1.76 -3.51 4.97
CA LEU A 67 -0.81 -3.08 3.95
C LEU A 67 -1.44 -2.04 3.00
N GLN A 68 -2.67 -2.29 2.54
CA GLN A 68 -3.37 -1.38 1.66
C GLN A 68 -3.66 -0.03 2.34
N ALA A 69 -4.03 -0.04 3.62
CA ALA A 69 -4.24 1.18 4.40
C ALA A 69 -2.94 1.99 4.56
N MET A 70 -1.83 1.34 4.91
CA MET A 70 -0.51 1.98 5.01
C MET A 70 -0.07 2.58 3.67
N LEU A 71 -0.29 1.88 2.56
CA LEU A 71 0.03 2.40 1.23
C LEU A 71 -0.79 3.63 0.86
N ALA A 72 -2.07 3.65 1.21
CA ALA A 72 -2.93 4.81 1.00
C ALA A 72 -2.43 6.03 1.81
N GLU A 73 -2.00 5.80 3.06
CA GLU A 73 -1.42 6.84 3.90
C GLU A 73 -0.10 7.39 3.33
N ILE A 74 0.82 6.51 2.93
CA ILE A 74 2.10 6.88 2.31
C ILE A 74 1.85 7.66 1.00
N SER A 75 0.95 7.19 0.14
CA SER A 75 0.61 7.86 -1.11
C SER A 75 0.07 9.28 -0.87
N ARG A 76 -0.78 9.42 0.16
CA ARG A 76 -1.35 10.71 0.56
C ARG A 76 -0.26 11.65 1.11
N ALA A 77 0.67 11.14 1.92
CA ALA A 77 1.79 11.91 2.44
C ALA A 77 2.73 12.39 1.31
N ALA A 78 3.06 11.50 0.37
CA ALA A 78 3.88 11.83 -0.80
C ALA A 78 3.22 12.93 -1.66
N SER A 79 1.92 12.81 -1.93
CA SER A 79 1.15 13.78 -2.70
C SER A 79 1.11 15.17 -2.04
N GLN A 80 0.93 15.23 -0.71
CA GLN A 80 0.93 16.49 0.04
C GLN A 80 2.30 17.17 -0.01
N GLY A 81 3.38 16.41 0.11
CA GLY A 81 4.74 16.97 0.00
C GLY A 81 5.02 17.56 -1.39
N ASN A 82 4.57 16.91 -2.46
CA ASN A 82 4.69 17.45 -3.81
C ASN A 82 3.93 18.78 -3.99
N GLN A 83 2.69 18.86 -3.50
CA GLN A 83 1.89 20.08 -3.60
C GLN A 83 2.53 21.26 -2.87
N GLY A 84 3.00 21.03 -1.63
CA GLY A 84 3.68 22.06 -0.84
C GLY A 84 4.96 22.57 -1.50
N MET A 85 5.71 21.70 -2.17
CA MET A 85 6.92 22.08 -2.90
C MET A 85 6.61 22.86 -4.18
N ALA A 86 5.63 22.40 -4.97
CA ALA A 86 5.21 23.11 -6.18
C ALA A 86 4.70 24.54 -5.88
N ASP A 87 4.03 24.73 -4.75
CA ASP A 87 3.62 26.04 -4.27
C ASP A 87 4.82 26.89 -3.79
N ALA A 88 5.80 26.28 -3.11
CA ALA A 88 7.02 26.96 -2.69
C ALA A 88 7.87 27.40 -3.89
N ASP A 89 8.04 26.56 -4.90
CA ASP A 89 8.76 26.87 -6.14
C ASP A 89 8.05 27.98 -6.93
N ARG A 90 6.71 27.93 -7.04
CA ARG A 90 5.92 29.02 -7.66
C ARG A 90 6.13 30.35 -6.96
N ARG A 91 6.12 30.38 -5.62
CA ARG A 91 6.35 31.61 -4.83
C ARG A 91 7.79 32.12 -4.98
N ALA A 92 8.77 31.21 -4.97
CA ALA A 92 10.17 31.58 -5.18
C ALA A 92 10.38 32.17 -6.58
N ALA A 93 9.81 31.57 -7.63
CA ALA A 93 9.90 32.07 -9.00
C ALA A 93 9.23 33.46 -9.17
N GLN A 94 8.13 33.72 -8.46
CA GLN A 94 7.46 35.03 -8.46
C GLN A 94 8.24 36.13 -7.73
N GLY A 95 9.06 35.78 -6.73
CA GLY A 95 9.89 36.74 -5.98
C GLY A 95 11.17 37.18 -6.68
N TRP A 96 11.51 36.57 -7.83
CA TRP A 96 12.69 36.87 -8.64
C TRP A 96 12.32 37.63 -9.92
N GLY A 97 11.07 38.10 -10.03
CA GLY A 97 10.57 39.01 -11.07
C GLY A 97 10.59 40.46 -10.62
#